data_AF-A0A450TH25-F1
#
_entry.id   AF-A0A450TH25-F1
#
_cell.length_a   1.000
_cell.length_b   1.000
_cell.length_c   1.000
_cell.angle_alpha   90.00
_cell.angle_beta   90.00
_cell.angle_gamma   90.00
#
_symmetry.space_group_name_H-M   'P 1'
#
loop_
_entity.id
_entity.type
_entity.pdbx_description
1 polymer ?
#
loop_
_entity_poly.entity_id
_entity_poly.type
_entity_poly.pdbx_seq_one_letter_code
_entity_poly.pdbx_strand_id
1 'polypeptide(L)'
;MTCNVLTVSPTEPVEGGKGGKGGDFQITNADFVAAVFPIVPDGAFVAVCSKSGDPGLGGWSASRIDQGAVNLPAANNNYLGCSSFYPGNDGSFKARKAQFAACHFLMLDDLGAKVPLDRLADRRKRQSRLHTLLMTRAASAMTPTIY
;
A
#
# COMPACT_ATOMS: atom_id res chain seq x y z
N MET A 1 38.58 12.73 9.97
CA MET A 1 37.59 13.63 9.35
C MET A 1 36.69 12.80 8.45
N THR A 2 35.43 12.60 8.82
CA THR A 2 34.46 11.81 8.05
C THR A 2 33.61 12.74 7.19
N CYS A 3 33.67 12.56 5.87
CA CYS A 3 32.95 13.37 4.90
C CYS A 3 31.46 12.98 4.90
N ASN A 4 30.60 13.89 5.36
CA ASN A 4 29.15 13.77 5.17
C ASN A 4 28.82 14.07 3.71
N VAL A 5 28.61 13.03 2.91
CA VAL A 5 28.07 13.19 1.56
C VAL A 5 26.56 13.43 1.67
N LEU A 6 26.17 14.71 1.69
CA LEU A 6 24.78 15.14 1.54
C LEU A 6 24.30 14.81 0.12
N THR A 7 23.19 14.08 0.03
CA THR A 7 22.55 13.79 -1.26
C THR A 7 21.86 15.05 -1.77
N VAL A 8 22.40 15.66 -2.82
CA VAL A 8 21.73 16.74 -3.57
C VAL A 8 20.86 16.10 -4.64
N SER A 9 19.55 16.35 -4.60
CA SER A 9 18.63 15.93 -5.67
C SER A 9 18.44 17.10 -6.65
N PRO A 10 18.39 16.88 -7.97
CA PRO A 10 18.09 17.92 -8.95
C PRO A 10 16.69 18.54 -8.73
N THR A 11 16.57 19.84 -8.99
CA THR A 11 15.45 20.70 -8.57
C THR A 11 14.24 20.73 -9.53
N GLU A 12 14.25 20.05 -10.68
CA GLU A 12 13.15 20.17 -11.66
C GLU A 12 12.51 18.80 -11.99
N PRO A 13 11.18 18.63 -11.85
CA PRO A 13 10.50 17.43 -12.28
C PRO A 13 10.42 17.38 -13.81
N VAL A 14 11.21 16.49 -14.41
CA VAL A 14 11.04 16.10 -15.83
C VAL A 14 9.67 15.46 -16.01
N GLU A 15 8.94 15.91 -17.04
CA GLU A 15 7.63 15.39 -17.45
C GLU A 15 7.63 13.85 -17.52
N GLY A 16 6.62 13.23 -16.92
CA GLY A 16 6.51 11.78 -16.82
C GLY A 16 6.50 11.12 -18.21
N GLY A 17 7.23 10.02 -18.36
CA GLY A 17 7.26 9.26 -19.60
C GLY A 17 5.88 8.73 -20.01
N LYS A 18 5.68 8.48 -21.30
CA LYS A 18 4.48 7.79 -21.80
C LYS A 18 4.39 6.41 -21.14
N GLY A 19 3.22 6.11 -20.55
CA GLY A 19 2.95 4.84 -19.89
C GLY A 19 3.30 3.64 -20.78
N GLY A 20 3.89 2.61 -20.18
CA GLY A 20 4.28 1.38 -20.87
C GLY A 20 3.08 0.63 -21.46
N LYS A 21 3.35 -0.20 -22.48
CA LYS A 21 2.36 -1.18 -22.98
C LYS A 21 1.99 -2.13 -21.83
N GLY A 22 0.71 -2.14 -21.44
CA GLY A 22 0.20 -3.10 -20.46
C GLY A 22 0.46 -4.53 -20.91
N GLY A 23 0.95 -5.38 -20.00
CA GLY A 23 1.06 -6.81 -20.24
C GLY A 23 -0.30 -7.51 -20.08
N ASP A 24 -0.53 -8.59 -20.82
CA ASP A 24 -1.67 -9.49 -20.66
C ASP A 24 -1.52 -10.33 -19.37
N PHE A 25 -1.68 -9.70 -18.21
CA PHE A 25 -1.80 -10.42 -16.95
C PHE A 25 -3.27 -10.83 -16.76
N GLN A 26 -3.55 -12.13 -16.85
CA GLN A 26 -4.85 -12.73 -16.54
C GLN A 26 -5.09 -12.79 -15.02
N ILE A 27 -4.86 -11.69 -14.31
CA ILE A 27 -5.07 -11.57 -12.86
C ILE A 27 -6.34 -10.75 -12.65
N THR A 28 -7.29 -11.27 -11.87
CA THR A 28 -8.50 -10.52 -11.56
C THR A 28 -8.20 -9.41 -10.54
N ASN A 29 -9.01 -8.36 -10.51
CA ASN A 29 -8.85 -7.30 -9.51
C ASN A 29 -8.98 -7.83 -8.08
N ALA A 30 -9.79 -8.86 -7.86
CA ALA A 30 -9.93 -9.52 -6.57
C ALA A 30 -8.63 -10.22 -6.16
N ASP A 31 -8.03 -10.98 -7.07
CA ASP A 31 -6.75 -11.67 -6.83
C ASP A 31 -5.62 -10.68 -6.58
N PHE A 32 -5.57 -9.60 -7.35
CA PHE A 32 -4.59 -8.53 -7.16
C PHE A 32 -4.70 -7.91 -5.76
N VAL A 33 -5.90 -7.54 -5.33
CA VAL A 33 -6.13 -6.96 -4.01
C VAL A 33 -5.76 -7.95 -2.90
N ALA A 34 -6.16 -9.21 -3.01
CA ALA A 34 -5.82 -10.24 -2.04
C ALA A 34 -4.29 -10.44 -1.93
N ALA A 35 -3.57 -10.37 -3.05
CA ALA A 35 -2.12 -10.47 -3.07
C ALA A 35 -1.42 -9.24 -2.47
N VAL A 36 -2.00 -8.05 -2.62
CA VAL A 36 -1.47 -6.79 -2.08
C VAL A 36 -1.71 -6.65 -0.58
N PHE A 37 -2.84 -7.16 -0.08
CA PHE A 37 -3.23 -7.11 1.33
C PHE A 37 -3.36 -8.51 1.94
N PRO A 38 -2.28 -9.32 1.97
CA PRO A 38 -2.36 -10.69 2.44
C PRO A 38 -2.67 -10.78 3.94
N ILE A 39 -2.31 -9.75 4.71
CA ILE A 39 -2.56 -9.64 6.15
C ILE A 39 -2.96 -8.20 6.44
N VAL A 40 -4.16 -8.01 6.97
CA VAL A 40 -4.65 -6.72 7.47
C VAL A 40 -4.69 -6.80 9.00
N PRO A 41 -4.22 -5.76 9.72
CA PRO A 41 -4.31 -5.74 11.18
C PRO A 41 -5.73 -5.98 11.68
N ASP A 42 -5.88 -6.71 12.80
CA ASP A 42 -7.18 -7.05 13.36
C ASP A 42 -8.03 -5.79 13.63
N GLY A 43 -9.27 -5.81 13.17
CA GLY A 43 -10.20 -4.68 13.30
C GLY A 43 -9.95 -3.51 12.34
N ALA A 44 -8.90 -3.56 11.51
CA ALA A 44 -8.70 -2.61 10.42
C ALA A 44 -9.38 -3.08 9.13
N PHE A 45 -9.57 -2.14 8.20
CA PHE A 45 -10.14 -2.39 6.88
C PHE A 45 -9.26 -1.78 5.78
N VAL A 46 -9.46 -2.25 4.55
CA VAL A 46 -8.90 -1.62 3.35
C VAL A 46 -10.03 -0.91 2.60
N ALA A 47 -9.78 0.35 2.24
CA ALA A 47 -10.70 1.18 1.48
C ALA A 47 -10.37 1.11 -0.01
N VAL A 48 -11.40 0.85 -0.83
CA VAL A 48 -11.32 0.85 -2.29
C VAL A 48 -12.46 1.65 -2.89
N CYS A 49 -12.30 2.11 -4.12
CA CYS A 49 -13.35 2.77 -4.87
C CYS A 49 -13.48 2.10 -6.24
N SER A 50 -14.71 1.95 -6.73
CA SER A 50 -15.00 1.51 -8.10
C SER A 50 -16.00 2.46 -8.73
N LYS A 51 -15.68 2.94 -9.92
CA LYS A 51 -16.50 3.94 -10.61
C LYS A 51 -16.61 3.64 -12.09
N SER A 52 -17.85 3.45 -12.56
CA SER A 52 -18.17 3.35 -13.98
C SER A 52 -18.17 4.72 -14.66
N GLY A 53 -17.84 4.77 -15.95
CA GLY A 53 -17.91 6.01 -16.74
C GLY A 53 -16.73 6.95 -16.50
N ASP A 54 -16.96 8.26 -16.54
CA ASP A 54 -15.91 9.27 -16.46
C ASP A 54 -15.36 9.42 -15.01
N PRO A 55 -14.06 9.17 -14.76
CA PRO A 55 -13.45 9.34 -13.45
C PRO A 55 -13.44 10.79 -12.94
N GLY A 56 -13.50 11.80 -13.81
CA GLY A 56 -13.47 13.23 -13.47
C GLY A 56 -14.79 13.81 -12.95
N LEU A 57 -15.92 13.11 -13.15
CA LEU A 57 -17.24 13.62 -12.79
C LEU A 57 -17.75 13.13 -11.41
N GLY A 58 -17.91 14.02 -10.44
CA GLY A 58 -18.43 13.66 -9.11
C GLY A 58 -17.36 13.08 -8.16
N GLY A 59 -17.80 12.42 -7.08
CA GLY A 59 -16.93 11.91 -6.02
C GLY A 59 -16.54 10.44 -6.18
N TRP A 60 -15.56 10.01 -5.39
CA TRP A 60 -15.14 8.61 -5.27
C TRP A 60 -15.60 8.04 -3.93
N SER A 61 -16.72 7.32 -3.95
CA SER A 61 -17.27 6.67 -2.76
C SER A 61 -16.42 5.46 -2.38
N ALA A 62 -15.82 5.53 -1.20
CA ALA A 62 -15.01 4.44 -0.69
C ALA A 62 -15.91 3.31 -0.14
N SER A 63 -15.46 2.08 -0.31
CA SER A 63 -16.09 0.85 0.18
C SER A 63 -15.03 -0.06 0.82
N ARG A 64 -15.46 -0.99 1.68
CA ARG A 64 -14.54 -1.91 2.36
C ARG A 64 -14.45 -3.24 1.64
N ILE A 65 -13.24 -3.75 1.44
CA ILE A 65 -13.03 -5.08 0.84
C ILE A 65 -13.57 -6.21 1.73
N ASP A 66 -13.43 -6.08 3.06
CA ASP A 66 -13.76 -7.14 4.03
C ASP A 66 -15.26 -7.44 4.15
N GLN A 67 -16.12 -6.53 3.67
CA GLN A 67 -17.58 -6.71 3.71
C GLN A 67 -18.11 -7.55 2.52
N GLY A 68 -17.24 -8.13 1.69
CA GLY A 68 -17.60 -9.08 0.62
C GLY A 68 -18.44 -8.51 -0.53
N ALA A 69 -18.96 -7.29 -0.39
CA ALA A 69 -19.86 -6.64 -1.34
C ALA A 69 -19.12 -5.82 -2.41
N VAL A 70 -17.80 -5.63 -2.29
CA VAL A 70 -17.07 -4.79 -3.22
C VAL A 70 -16.71 -5.57 -4.48
N ASN A 71 -17.57 -5.43 -5.48
CA ASN A 71 -17.24 -5.78 -6.85
C ASN A 71 -16.30 -4.71 -7.43
N LEU A 72 -15.16 -5.13 -7.98
CA LEU A 72 -14.22 -4.29 -8.73
C LEU A 72 -14.20 -4.73 -10.20
N PRO A 73 -15.22 -4.38 -11.02
CA PRO A 73 -15.27 -4.80 -12.42
C PRO A 73 -14.07 -4.28 -13.19
N ALA A 74 -13.54 -5.09 -14.10
CA ALA A 74 -12.44 -4.68 -14.99
C ALA A 74 -12.81 -3.48 -15.89
N ALA A 75 -14.10 -3.31 -16.19
CA ALA A 75 -14.61 -2.19 -16.98
C ALA A 75 -14.73 -0.86 -16.21
N ASN A 76 -14.59 -0.87 -14.88
CA ASN A 76 -14.66 0.33 -14.06
C ASN A 76 -13.27 0.92 -13.82
N ASN A 77 -13.25 2.21 -13.51
CA ASN A 77 -12.10 2.84 -12.90
C ASN A 77 -12.03 2.37 -11.44
N ASN A 78 -11.07 1.52 -11.12
CA ASN A 78 -10.85 1.03 -9.77
C ASN A 78 -9.67 1.75 -9.14
N TYR A 79 -9.83 2.16 -7.88
CA TYR A 79 -8.81 2.84 -7.10
C TYR A 79 -8.65 2.15 -5.75
N LEU A 80 -7.39 1.92 -5.37
CA LEU A 80 -7.01 1.48 -4.05
C LEU A 80 -5.83 2.32 -3.54
N GLY A 81 -5.82 2.60 -2.25
CA GLY A 81 -4.65 3.17 -1.58
C GLY A 81 -3.68 2.08 -1.13
N CYS A 82 -2.50 2.46 -0.64
CA CYS A 82 -1.52 1.51 -0.08
C CYS A 82 -1.74 1.15 1.39
N SER A 83 -2.76 1.70 2.04
CA SER A 83 -2.92 1.65 3.48
C SER A 83 -4.22 0.99 3.92
N SER A 84 -4.19 0.38 5.10
CA SER A 84 -5.39 0.00 5.86
C SER A 84 -5.65 0.99 6.99
N PHE A 85 -6.88 0.99 7.50
CA PHE A 85 -7.35 1.96 8.47
C PHE A 85 -8.23 1.32 9.53
N TYR A 86 -8.17 1.82 10.76
CA TYR A 86 -9.15 1.52 11.79
C TYR A 86 -10.44 2.34 11.59
N PRO A 87 -11.61 1.86 12.04
CA PRO A 87 -12.81 2.66 12.12
C PRO A 87 -12.62 3.93 12.95
N GLY A 88 -13.41 4.97 12.68
CA GLY A 88 -13.52 6.11 13.58
C GLY A 88 -14.18 5.72 14.90
N ASN A 89 -14.08 6.57 15.92
CA ASN A 89 -14.72 6.35 17.22
C ASN A 89 -16.26 6.20 17.12
N ASP A 90 -16.86 6.76 16.07
CA ASP A 90 -18.28 6.63 15.71
C ASP A 90 -18.59 5.33 14.94
N GLY A 91 -17.62 4.44 14.78
CA GLY A 91 -17.70 3.25 13.93
C GLY A 91 -17.68 3.57 12.43
N SER A 92 -17.54 4.85 12.04
CA SER A 92 -17.56 5.22 10.63
C SER A 92 -16.30 4.74 9.90
N PHE A 93 -16.52 4.25 8.69
CA PHE A 93 -15.46 3.89 7.75
C PHE A 93 -14.98 5.16 7.03
N LYS A 94 -13.76 5.61 7.34
CA LYS A 94 -13.13 6.77 6.69
C LYS A 94 -11.64 6.52 6.53
N ALA A 95 -11.15 6.54 5.30
CA ALA A 95 -9.71 6.45 5.00
C ALA A 95 -9.03 7.80 5.33
N ARG A 96 -8.63 7.96 6.60
CA ARG A 96 -8.07 9.20 7.13
C ARG A 96 -6.74 8.92 7.82
N LYS A 97 -5.84 9.91 7.82
CA LYS A 97 -4.52 9.79 8.44
C LYS A 97 -4.57 9.42 9.93
N ALA A 98 -5.54 9.97 10.67
CA ALA A 98 -5.71 9.66 12.10
C ALA A 98 -6.13 8.21 12.37
N GLN A 99 -6.64 7.52 11.35
CA GLN A 99 -7.10 6.14 11.40
C GLN A 99 -6.10 5.16 10.76
N PHE A 100 -4.92 5.62 10.34
CA PHE A 100 -3.93 4.76 9.68
C PHE A 100 -3.57 3.54 10.55
N ALA A 101 -3.64 2.34 9.97
CA ALA A 101 -3.27 1.10 10.62
C ALA A 101 -1.94 0.55 10.11
N ALA A 102 -1.82 0.37 8.79
CA ALA A 102 -0.60 -0.15 8.16
C ALA A 102 -0.48 0.31 6.70
N CYS A 103 0.75 0.33 6.19
CA CYS A 103 1.07 0.50 4.78
C CYS A 103 1.53 -0.86 4.23
N HIS A 104 0.90 -1.30 3.14
CA HIS A 104 1.02 -2.67 2.61
C HIS A 104 1.95 -2.77 1.40
N PHE A 105 2.01 -1.71 0.60
CA PHE A 105 2.89 -1.67 -0.57
C PHE A 105 3.45 -0.28 -0.83
N LEU A 106 4.56 -0.24 -1.56
CA LEU A 106 5.17 0.98 -2.06
C LEU A 106 5.33 0.83 -3.57
N MET A 107 4.73 1.73 -4.33
CA MET A 107 4.95 1.82 -5.77
C MET A 107 6.17 2.69 -6.01
N LEU A 108 7.21 2.11 -6.61
CA LEU A 108 8.41 2.81 -7.01
C LEU A 108 8.38 2.98 -8.51
N ASP A 109 8.20 4.21 -8.96
CA ASP A 109 8.27 4.55 -10.38
C ASP A 109 9.73 4.80 -10.81
N ASP A 110 9.98 4.80 -12.11
CA ASP A 110 11.28 5.15 -12.73
C ASP A 110 12.49 4.28 -12.27
N LEU A 111 12.23 3.05 -11.83
CA LEU A 111 13.28 2.08 -11.54
C LEU A 111 14.05 1.73 -12.83
N GLY A 112 15.37 1.88 -12.81
CA GLY A 112 16.25 1.60 -13.96
C GLY A 112 16.50 2.78 -14.90
N ALA A 113 15.70 3.85 -14.85
CA ALA A 113 15.94 5.08 -15.62
C ALA A 113 16.63 6.16 -14.77
N LYS A 114 16.03 6.53 -13.63
CA LYS A 114 16.57 7.55 -12.71
C LYS A 114 17.24 6.95 -11.48
N VAL A 115 16.81 5.75 -11.07
CA VAL A 115 17.37 5.05 -9.91
C VAL A 115 17.97 3.72 -10.37
N PRO A 116 19.30 3.54 -10.29
CA PRO A 116 19.93 2.26 -10.59
C PRO A 116 19.37 1.14 -9.71
N LEU A 117 18.97 0.03 -10.32
CA LEU A 117 18.36 -1.12 -9.64
C LEU A 117 19.25 -1.70 -8.55
N ASP A 118 20.58 -1.57 -8.69
CA ASP A 118 21.55 -2.05 -7.71
C ASP A 118 21.38 -1.38 -6.32
N ARG A 119 20.77 -0.19 -6.27
CA ARG A 119 20.43 0.49 -5.00
C ARG A 119 19.30 -0.22 -4.22
N LEU A 120 18.53 -1.10 -4.86
CA LEU A 120 17.46 -1.88 -4.22
C LEU A 120 17.91 -3.24 -3.70
N ALA A 121 19.06 -3.76 -4.12
CA ALA A 121 19.53 -5.10 -3.79
C ALA A 121 19.66 -5.36 -2.27
N ASP A 122 19.86 -4.31 -1.47
CA ASP A 122 20.05 -4.41 -0.02
C ASP A 122 18.74 -4.45 0.80
N ARG A 123 17.57 -4.16 0.19
CA ARG A 123 16.30 -4.04 0.93
C ARG A 123 15.64 -5.37 1.28
N ARG A 124 15.86 -6.43 0.48
CA ARG A 124 15.26 -7.76 0.70
C ARG A 124 15.73 -8.39 2.03
N LYS A 125 16.96 -8.08 2.48
CA LYS A 125 17.53 -8.57 3.75
C LYS A 125 17.00 -7.84 4.99
N ARG A 126 16.57 -6.58 4.85
CA ARG A 126 16.04 -5.77 5.96
C ARG A 126 14.57 -6.05 6.24
N GLN A 127 13.77 -6.34 5.21
CA GLN A 127 12.35 -6.65 5.39
C GLN A 127 12.12 -7.96 6.15
N SER A 128 12.93 -9.00 5.91
CA SER A 128 12.85 -10.23 6.72
C SER A 128 13.27 -9.99 8.16
N ARG A 129 14.32 -9.19 8.40
CA ARG A 129 14.76 -8.83 9.77
C ARG A 129 13.75 -7.96 10.52
N LEU A 130 13.09 -7.01 9.86
CA LEU A 130 12.02 -6.22 10.49
C LEU A 130 10.80 -7.07 10.81
N HIS A 131 10.40 -7.97 9.90
CA HIS A 131 9.29 -8.90 10.13
C HIS A 131 9.60 -9.83 11.31
N THR A 132 10.80 -10.43 11.37
CA THR A 132 11.23 -11.23 12.52
C THR A 132 11.28 -10.41 13.81
N LEU A 133 11.83 -9.19 13.81
CA LEU A 133 11.95 -8.36 15.00
C LEU A 133 10.58 -7.88 15.53
N LEU A 134 9.63 -7.57 14.64
CA LEU A 134 8.26 -7.20 15.01
C LEU A 134 7.50 -8.41 15.59
N MET A 135 7.66 -9.59 14.99
CA MET A 135 7.02 -10.82 15.50
C MET A 135 7.60 -11.26 16.86
N THR A 136 8.91 -11.15 17.07
CA THR A 136 9.54 -11.46 18.37
C THR A 136 9.07 -10.48 19.47
N ARG A 137 8.87 -9.20 19.14
CA ARG A 137 8.36 -8.21 20.10
C ARG A 137 6.88 -8.40 20.43
N ALA A 138 6.06 -8.81 19.46
CA ALA A 138 4.66 -9.15 19.71
C ALA A 138 4.51 -10.39 20.62
N ALA A 139 5.32 -11.44 20.39
CA ALA A 139 5.30 -12.64 21.23
C ALA A 139 5.76 -12.38 22.67
N SER A 140 6.77 -11.51 22.87
CA SER A 140 7.25 -11.14 24.22
C SER A 140 6.27 -10.27 25.00
N ALA A 141 5.29 -9.63 24.34
CA ALA A 141 4.23 -8.85 25.00
C ALA A 141 3.00 -9.69 25.37
N MET A 142 2.93 -10.96 24.94
CA MET A 142 1.80 -11.86 25.13
C MET A 142 2.02 -12.95 26.17
N THR A 143 3.15 -12.98 26.88
CA THR A 143 3.31 -13.87 28.04
C THR A 143 2.53 -13.31 29.25
N PRO A 144 1.46 -13.97 29.72
CA PRO A 144 0.80 -13.56 30.94
C PRO A 144 1.72 -13.87 32.12
N THR A 145 1.97 -12.87 32.98
CA THR A 145 2.54 -13.08 34.30
C THR A 145 1.55 -13.90 35.11
N ILE A 146 1.78 -15.20 35.20
CA ILE A 146 1.03 -16.08 36.10
C ILE A 146 1.64 -15.87 37.49
N TYR A 147 0.86 -15.28 38.39
CA TYR A 147 1.07 -15.38 39.84
C TYR A 147 0.17 -16.50 40.37
#